data_AF-F2F111-F1
#
_entry.id   AF-F2F111-F1
#
_cell.length_a   1.000
_cell.length_b   1.000
_cell.length_c   1.000
_cell.angle_alpha   90.00
_cell.angle_beta   90.00
_cell.angle_gamma   90.00
#
_symmetry.space_group_name_H-M   'P 1'
#
loop_
_entity.id
_entity.type
_entity.pdbx_description
1 polymer ?
#
loop_
_entity_poly.entity_id
_entity_poly.type
_entity_poly.pdbx_seq_one_letter_code
_entity_poly.pdbx_strand_id
1 'polypeptide(L)'
;MGNFLVVLMIFLIVIANVIGFIIFKKEKSLYSAALIILLLAGVFGGLGIALSLFINDAFAIFYGLNLAGYLLINSLIVFLIAILVTIIKKFYSIF
;
A
#
# COMPACT_ATOMS: atom_id res chain seq x y z
N MET A 1 -13.53 14.84 14.76
CA MET A 1 -12.34 13.96 14.62
C MET A 1 -12.50 12.87 13.57
N GLY A 2 -13.59 12.08 13.56
CA GLY A 2 -13.74 10.92 12.65
C GLY A 2 -13.52 11.24 11.16
N ASN A 3 -14.13 12.31 10.64
CA ASN A 3 -13.95 12.68 9.23
C ASN A 3 -12.51 13.05 8.87
N PHE A 4 -11.74 13.66 9.78
CA PHE A 4 -10.36 14.06 9.50
C PHE A 4 -9.45 12.84 9.33
N LEU A 5 -9.53 11.87 10.25
CA LEU A 5 -8.74 10.66 10.18
C LEU A 5 -9.09 9.85 8.92
N VAL A 6 -10.38 9.71 8.59
CA VAL A 6 -10.80 9.01 7.38
C VAL A 6 -10.26 9.69 6.12
N VAL A 7 -10.33 11.03 6.03
CA VAL A 7 -9.76 11.78 4.90
C VAL A 7 -8.25 11.61 4.82
N LEU A 8 -7.55 11.65 5.95
CA LEU A 8 -6.11 11.43 6.02
C LEU A 8 -5.73 10.01 5.58
N MET A 9 -6.51 9.00 5.95
CA MET A 9 -6.29 7.61 5.54
C MET A 9 -6.40 7.46 4.01
N ILE A 10 -7.47 7.99 3.43
CA ILE A 10 -7.67 7.98 1.97
C ILE A 10 -6.50 8.69 1.28
N PHE A 11 -6.09 9.85 1.80
CA PHE A 11 -4.98 10.61 1.26
C PHE A 11 -3.64 9.83 1.29
N LEU A 12 -3.33 9.17 2.42
CA LEU A 12 -2.13 8.34 2.56
C LEU A 12 -2.16 7.12 1.64
N ILE A 13 -3.34 6.50 1.45
CA ILE A 13 -3.51 5.39 0.50
C ILE A 13 -3.25 5.86 -0.93
N VAL A 14 -3.77 7.03 -1.31
CA VAL A 14 -3.52 7.60 -2.64
C VAL A 14 -2.03 7.87 -2.84
N ILE A 15 -1.37 8.51 -1.88
CA ILE A 15 0.08 8.78 -1.95
C ILE A 15 0.88 7.50 -2.12
N ALA A 16 0.59 6.46 -1.32
CA ALA A 16 1.33 5.21 -1.40
C ALA A 16 1.23 4.57 -2.79
N ASN A 17 0.04 4.57 -3.39
CA ASN A 17 -0.17 4.05 -4.74
C ASN A 17 0.50 4.92 -5.81
N VAL A 18 0.50 6.25 -5.66
CA VAL A 18 1.24 7.16 -6.57
C VAL A 18 2.74 6.88 -6.51
N ILE A 19 3.31 6.69 -5.31
CA ILE A 19 4.73 6.30 -5.16
C ILE A 19 4.97 4.93 -5.82
N GLY A 20 4.09 3.96 -5.59
CA GLY A 20 4.12 2.66 -6.26
C GLY A 20 4.14 2.77 -7.79
N PHE A 21 3.32 3.65 -8.35
CA PHE A 21 3.27 3.92 -9.78
C PHE A 21 4.55 4.60 -10.32
N ILE A 22 5.13 5.55 -9.56
CA ILE A 22 6.41 6.18 -9.92
C ILE A 22 7.53 5.14 -9.95
N ILE A 23 7.59 4.25 -8.95
CA ILE A 23 8.57 3.14 -8.88
C ILE A 23 8.37 2.18 -10.06
N PHE A 24 7.12 1.82 -10.37
CA PHE A 24 6.80 1.02 -11.55
C PHE A 24 7.35 1.66 -12.83
N LYS A 25 7.12 2.97 -13.04
CA LYS A 25 7.63 3.69 -14.22
C LYS A 25 9.16 3.70 -14.28
N LYS A 26 9.83 3.83 -13.14
CA LYS A 26 11.29 3.88 -13.05
C LYS A 26 11.91 2.51 -13.34
N GLU A 27 11.43 1.45 -12.68
CA GLU A 27 12.04 0.12 -12.75
C GLU A 27 11.41 -0.80 -13.80
N LYS A 28 10.27 -0.40 -14.38
CA LYS A 28 9.46 -1.18 -15.33
C LYS A 28 9.05 -2.56 -14.79
N SER A 29 8.94 -2.68 -13.47
CA SER A 29 8.66 -3.92 -12.74
C SER A 29 7.46 -3.75 -11.81
N LEU A 30 6.44 -4.58 -12.02
CA LEU A 30 5.28 -4.65 -11.12
C LEU A 30 5.65 -5.24 -9.76
N TYR A 31 6.68 -6.10 -9.70
CA TYR A 31 7.19 -6.66 -8.45
C TYR A 31 7.77 -5.57 -7.54
N SER A 32 8.55 -4.65 -8.12
CA SER A 32 9.11 -3.50 -7.38
C SER A 32 8.01 -2.57 -6.85
N ALA A 33 6.96 -2.36 -7.64
CA ALA A 33 5.80 -1.58 -7.24
C ALA A 33 5.01 -2.23 -6.10
N ALA A 34 4.80 -3.54 -6.15
CA ALA A 34 4.18 -4.26 -5.04
C ALA A 34 5.01 -4.17 -3.75
N LEU A 35 6.33 -4.35 -3.86
CA LEU A 35 7.25 -4.32 -2.73
C LEU A 35 7.30 -2.93 -2.08
N ILE A 36 7.34 -1.84 -2.85
CA ILE A 36 7.36 -0.50 -2.25
C ILE A 36 6.03 -0.17 -1.55
N ILE A 37 4.89 -0.59 -2.09
CA ILE A 37 3.59 -0.41 -1.43
C ILE A 37 3.53 -1.22 -0.13
N LEU A 38 4.09 -2.43 -0.11
CA LEU A 38 4.21 -3.24 1.10
C LEU A 38 5.06 -2.55 2.18
N LEU A 39 6.22 -2.00 1.80
CA LEU A 39 7.07 -1.24 2.74
C LEU A 39 6.34 0.00 3.27
N LEU A 40 5.62 0.72 2.40
CA LEU A 40 4.80 1.87 2.79
C LEU A 40 3.65 1.48 3.72
N ALA A 41 3.10 0.26 3.61
CA ALA A 41 2.10 -0.24 4.55
C ALA A 41 2.65 -0.28 5.98
N GLY A 42 3.87 -0.79 6.16
CA GLY A 42 4.55 -0.80 7.45
C GLY A 42 4.85 0.61 7.96
N VAL A 43 5.39 1.48 7.12
CA VAL A 43 5.75 2.85 7.50
C VAL A 43 4.51 3.67 7.86
N PHE A 44 3.51 3.71 6.98
CA PHE A 44 2.30 4.52 7.19
C PHE A 44 1.41 3.93 8.29
N GLY A 45 1.34 2.61 8.42
CA GLY A 45 0.66 1.98 9.55
C GLY A 45 1.32 2.29 10.88
N GLY A 46 2.65 2.17 10.95
CA GLY A 46 3.44 2.51 12.14
C GLY A 46 3.29 3.99 12.52
N LEU A 47 3.34 4.90 11.54
CA LEU A 47 3.08 6.33 11.77
C LEU A 47 1.64 6.58 12.24
N GLY A 48 0.66 5.88 11.67
CA GLY A 48 -0.73 5.97 12.10
C GLY A 48 -0.93 5.51 13.55
N ILE A 49 -0.25 4.44 13.96
CA ILE A 49 -0.25 3.97 15.37
C ILE A 49 0.46 4.99 16.26
N ALA A 50 1.62 5.51 15.86
CA ALA A 50 2.35 6.51 16.65
C ALA A 50 1.52 7.80 16.85
N LEU A 51 0.84 8.28 15.80
CA LEU A 51 -0.07 9.42 15.87
C LEU A 51 -1.26 9.14 16.80
N SER A 52 -1.72 7.90 16.86
CA SER A 52 -2.85 7.52 17.72
C SER A 52 -2.56 7.61 19.22
N LEU A 53 -1.29 7.51 19.64
CA LEU A 53 -0.89 7.66 21.04
C LEU A 53 -1.17 9.05 21.61
N PHE A 54 -1.30 10.06 20.75
CA PHE A 54 -1.63 11.43 21.14
C PHE A 54 -3.14 11.69 21.19
N ILE A 55 -3.95 10.67 20.88
CA ILE A 55 -5.41 10.72 20.94
C ILE A 55 -5.86 9.99 22.20
N ASN A 56 -6.68 10.64 23.04
CA ASN A 56 -7.26 10.04 24.24
C ASN A 56 -8.41 9.08 23.89
N ASP A 57 -8.13 8.10 23.04
CA ASP A 57 -9.07 7.05 22.64
C ASP A 57 -8.32 5.73 22.41
N ALA A 58 -8.70 4.70 23.16
CA ALA A 58 -8.11 3.37 23.06
C ALA A 58 -8.30 2.74 21.67
N PHE A 59 -9.34 3.15 20.93
CA PHE A 59 -9.60 2.65 19.58
C PHE A 59 -8.78 3.37 18.50
N ALA A 60 -8.07 4.45 18.82
CA ALA A 60 -7.28 5.19 17.85
C ALA A 60 -6.15 4.34 17.24
N ILE A 61 -5.64 3.33 17.94
CA ILE A 61 -4.60 2.41 17.44
C ILE A 61 -5.08 1.65 16.20
N PHE A 62 -6.39 1.34 16.10
CA PHE A 62 -6.96 0.67 14.93
C PHE A 62 -6.91 1.53 13.67
N TYR A 63 -6.72 2.84 13.78
CA TYR A 63 -6.52 3.70 12.62
C TYR A 63 -5.28 3.29 11.81
N GLY A 64 -4.12 3.21 12.48
CA GLY A 64 -2.87 2.82 11.82
C GLY A 64 -2.90 1.37 11.34
N LEU A 65 -3.54 0.47 12.10
CA LEU A 65 -3.71 -0.92 11.68
C LEU A 65 -4.59 -1.05 10.42
N ASN A 66 -5.70 -0.32 10.34
CA ASN A 66 -6.54 -0.30 9.13
C ASN A 66 -5.79 0.26 7.92
N LEU A 67 -5.04 1.37 8.10
CA LEU A 67 -4.23 1.95 7.05
C LEU A 67 -3.16 0.97 6.52
N ALA A 68 -2.44 0.30 7.42
CA ALA A 68 -1.53 -0.79 7.04
C ALA A 68 -2.27 -1.91 6.30
N GLY A 69 -3.42 -2.34 6.81
CA GLY A 69 -4.22 -3.41 6.22
C GLY A 69 -4.63 -3.11 4.78
N TYR A 70 -5.14 -1.91 4.50
CA TYR A 70 -5.51 -1.51 3.14
C TYR A 70 -4.31 -1.51 2.18
N LEU A 71 -3.16 -1.02 2.63
CA LEU A 71 -1.95 -0.99 1.80
C LEU A 71 -1.34 -2.39 1.59
N LEU A 72 -1.43 -3.26 2.60
CA LEU A 72 -1.06 -4.67 2.49
C LEU A 72 -1.89 -5.37 1.41
N ILE A 73 -3.22 -5.23 1.45
CA ILE A 73 -4.12 -5.80 0.45
C ILE A 73 -3.80 -5.24 -0.94
N ASN A 74 -3.59 -3.93 -1.07
CA ASN A 74 -3.19 -3.33 -2.34
C ASN A 74 -1.88 -3.92 -2.88
N SER A 75 -0.85 -4.05 -2.03
CA SER A 75 0.43 -4.64 -2.42
C SER A 75 0.27 -6.09 -2.91
N LEU A 76 -0.58 -6.86 -2.25
CA LEU A 76 -0.87 -8.25 -2.63
C LEU A 76 -1.55 -8.32 -4.00
N ILE A 77 -2.53 -7.45 -4.26
CA ILE A 77 -3.22 -7.37 -5.55
C ILE A 77 -2.20 -7.06 -6.67
N VAL A 78 -1.34 -6.06 -6.48
CA VAL A 78 -0.31 -5.70 -7.47
C VAL A 78 0.68 -6.84 -7.69
N PHE A 79 1.06 -7.55 -6.63
CA PHE A 79 1.93 -8.73 -6.72
C PHE A 79 1.30 -9.87 -7.53
N LEU A 80 0.02 -10.18 -7.29
CA LEU A 80 -0.71 -11.19 -8.07
C LEU A 80 -0.80 -10.81 -9.56
N ILE A 81 -1.04 -9.53 -9.86
CA ILE A 81 -1.01 -9.02 -11.24
C ILE A 81 0.39 -9.18 -11.86
N ALA A 82 1.45 -8.93 -11.09
CA ALA A 82 2.84 -9.13 -11.56
C ALA A 82 3.09 -10.58 -11.97
N ILE A 83 2.59 -11.54 -11.18
CA ILE A 83 2.67 -12.98 -11.49
C ILE A 83 1.91 -13.30 -12.78
N LEU A 84 0.65 -12.85 -12.90
CA LEU A 84 -0.16 -13.08 -14.10
C LEU A 84 0.51 -12.53 -15.37
N VAL A 85 1.02 -11.30 -15.32
CA VAL A 85 1.72 -10.69 -16.46
C VAL A 85 2.96 -11.49 -16.83
N THR A 86 3.71 -12.00 -15.86
CA THR A 86 4.88 -12.84 -16.09
C THR A 86 4.51 -14.16 -16.76
N ILE A 87 3.45 -14.82 -16.29
CA ILE A 87 2.94 -16.06 -16.87
C ILE A 87 2.50 -15.83 -18.32
N ILE A 88 1.70 -14.79 -18.59
CA ILE A 88 1.20 -14.48 -19.94
C ILE A 88 2.36 -14.19 -20.90
N LYS A 89 3.33 -13.38 -20.47
CA LYS A 89 4.53 -13.09 -21.28
C LYS A 89 5.33 -14.37 -21.59
N LYS A 90 5.45 -15.27 -20.61
CA LYS A 90 6.15 -16.54 -20.81
C LYS A 90 5.41 -17.42 -21.83
N PHE A 91 4.09 -17.53 -21.75
CA PHE A 91 3.31 -18.28 -22.74
C PHE A 91 3.43 -17.67 -24.15
N TYR A 92 3.28 -16.35 -24.29
CA TYR A 92 3.39 -15.70 -25.59
C TYR A 92 4.81 -15.74 -26.17
N SER A 93 5.86 -15.79 -25.34
CA SER A 93 7.24 -15.93 -25.81
C SER A 93 7.59 -17.36 -26.23
N ILE A 94 6.81 -18.37 -25.82
CA ILE A 94 7.02 -19.78 -26.15
C ILE A 94 6.33 -20.17 -27.47
N PHE A 95 5.29 -19.43 -27.87
CA PHE A 95 4.59 -19.58 -29.16
C PHE A 95 5.10 -18.58 -30.19
#